data_AF-A0A660QK74-F1
#
_entry.id   AF-A0A660QK74-F1
#
_cell.length_a   1.000
_cell.length_b   1.000
_cell.length_c   1.000
_cell.angle_alpha   90.00
_cell.angle_beta   90.00
_cell.angle_gamma   90.00
#
_symmetry.space_group_name_H-M   'P 1'
#
loop_
_entity.id
_entity.type
_entity.pdbx_description
1 polymer ?
#
loop_
_entity_poly.entity_id
_entity_poly.type
_entity_poly.pdbx_seq_one_letter_code
_entity_poly.pdbx_strand_id
1 'polypeptide(L)'
;MILHLVESLKEKDWRGKIRFLRQLLEFQEDVKIAINEISDLLFDDDFRVRERAACVLKNVGSSLKTILPKLTKAFHEETNTTVKTALIELLGLTKDNQTVEILEEELKKAKDDFIKQAIIEALSIIETEEAIKIILNSLEHDPAPNVRFAAANGLRWVHIKEKIPPLLKALHDNDPLVRAGAAWALATIDENEEVVTVLLNVLENEEDDYVKYDIIKALGEIGSEKAIPKLTEIALKKNSPKIRAKAIEALGAIATRKAHLALLEIYKKTCSKNIKYLIEKEMKDVDDDIGEEFVDIKKEKSQEMTVKRRKTKDRILINYQTSELREILTTFRTISIDLLAGWLKIDGNNKLVEWLQQLPTNLGLRLNKGYEYDSLVIQMPKEYKIAQKKIEEIITNFRNFFSEK
;
A
#
# COMPACT_ATOMS: atom_id res chain seq x y z
N MET A 1 3.82 -17.91 47.72
CA MET A 1 2.55 -17.20 47.50
C MET A 1 1.75 -17.78 46.34
N ILE A 2 2.36 -17.94 45.16
CA ILE A 2 1.64 -18.41 43.96
C ILE A 2 1.24 -19.88 44.04
N LEU A 3 2.11 -20.76 44.55
CA LEU A 3 1.75 -22.15 44.83
C LEU A 3 0.51 -22.28 45.74
N HIS A 4 0.42 -21.44 46.78
CA HIS A 4 -0.72 -21.43 47.69
C HIS A 4 -2.01 -20.89 47.04
N LEU A 5 -1.89 -19.89 46.17
CA LEU A 5 -3.02 -19.38 45.38
C LEU A 5 -3.52 -20.41 44.37
N VAL A 6 -2.60 -21.20 43.83
CA VAL A 6 -2.88 -22.26 42.87
C VAL A 6 -3.55 -23.46 43.54
N GLU A 7 -3.12 -23.86 44.74
CA GLU A 7 -3.83 -24.86 45.56
C GLU A 7 -5.27 -24.44 45.86
N SER A 8 -5.51 -23.14 46.10
CA SER A 8 -6.86 -22.60 46.33
C SER A 8 -7.78 -22.68 45.10
N LEU A 9 -7.27 -23.04 43.90
CA LEU A 9 -8.09 -23.16 42.69
C LEU A 9 -8.98 -24.39 42.70
N LYS A 10 -8.58 -25.46 43.42
CA LYS A 10 -9.36 -26.70 43.50
C LYS A 10 -10.75 -26.47 44.10
N GLU A 11 -10.89 -25.44 44.94
CA GLU A 11 -12.12 -25.10 45.67
C GLU A 11 -12.95 -24.00 44.99
N LYS A 12 -12.46 -23.38 43.91
CA LYS A 12 -13.14 -22.27 43.23
C LYS A 12 -14.06 -22.76 42.12
N ASP A 13 -15.13 -22.00 41.87
CA ASP A 13 -15.94 -22.17 40.67
C ASP A 13 -15.17 -21.79 39.39
N TRP A 14 -15.69 -22.16 38.22
CA TRP A 14 -15.05 -21.90 36.93
C TRP A 14 -14.71 -20.40 36.73
N ARG A 15 -15.54 -19.49 37.24
CA ARG A 15 -15.29 -18.03 37.17
C ARG A 15 -14.10 -17.62 38.03
N GLY A 16 -14.00 -18.15 39.25
CA GLY A 16 -12.89 -17.93 40.16
C GLY A 16 -11.57 -18.44 39.58
N LYS A 17 -11.60 -19.63 38.96
CA LYS A 17 -10.45 -20.20 38.25
C LYS A 17 -9.98 -19.33 37.09
N ILE A 18 -10.90 -18.87 36.23
CA ILE A 18 -10.57 -17.98 35.10
C ILE A 18 -10.02 -16.63 35.58
N ARG A 19 -10.61 -16.03 36.62
CA ARG A 19 -10.13 -14.76 37.16
C ARG A 19 -8.69 -14.89 37.66
N PHE A 20 -8.39 -15.98 38.34
CA PHE A 20 -7.03 -16.26 38.80
C PHE A 20 -6.06 -16.42 37.61
N LEU A 21 -6.41 -17.26 36.63
CA LEU A 21 -5.56 -17.46 35.45
C LEU A 21 -5.30 -16.15 34.68
N ARG A 22 -6.27 -15.23 34.66
CA ARG A 22 -6.10 -13.90 34.08
C ARG A 22 -5.13 -13.02 34.87
N GLN A 23 -5.19 -13.06 36.20
CA GLN A 23 -4.23 -12.34 37.05
C GLN A 23 -2.82 -12.90 36.87
N LEU A 24 -2.68 -14.22 36.75
CA LEU A 24 -1.39 -14.87 36.55
C LEU A 24 -0.70 -14.46 35.23
N LEU A 25 -1.49 -14.15 34.19
CA LEU A 25 -0.98 -13.60 32.92
C LEU A 25 -0.29 -12.23 33.08
N GLU A 26 -0.60 -11.46 34.13
CA GLU A 26 0.04 -10.17 34.42
C GLU A 26 1.46 -10.35 34.99
N PHE A 27 1.81 -11.56 35.45
CA PHE A 27 3.09 -11.86 36.10
C PHE A 27 3.80 -13.03 35.39
N GLN A 28 4.53 -12.74 34.30
CA GLN A 28 5.08 -13.78 33.41
C GLN A 28 6.09 -14.75 34.05
N GLU A 29 6.93 -14.29 34.99
CA GLU A 29 7.91 -15.16 35.67
C GLU A 29 7.24 -16.26 36.51
N ASP A 30 6.03 -15.97 37.00
CA ASP A 30 5.29 -16.85 37.89
C ASP A 30 4.60 -18.00 37.16
N VAL A 31 4.36 -17.85 35.86
CA VAL A 31 3.73 -18.89 35.02
C VAL A 31 4.65 -20.09 34.86
N LYS A 32 5.96 -19.88 34.74
CA LYS A 32 6.95 -20.96 34.64
C LYS A 32 7.05 -21.74 35.95
N ILE A 33 6.95 -21.06 37.08
CA ILE A 33 7.01 -21.67 38.41
C ILE A 33 5.78 -22.55 38.66
N ALA A 34 4.59 -22.12 38.20
CA ALA A 34 3.33 -22.82 38.40
C ALA A 34 2.92 -23.72 37.22
N ILE A 35 3.85 -24.08 36.33
CA ILE A 35 3.53 -24.81 35.09
C ILE A 35 2.82 -26.16 35.38
N ASN A 36 3.27 -26.88 36.41
CA ASN A 36 2.74 -28.20 36.75
C ASN A 36 1.30 -28.12 37.23
N GLU A 37 0.98 -27.12 38.02
CA GLU A 37 -0.34 -26.96 38.59
C GLU A 37 -1.31 -26.32 37.60
N ILE A 38 -0.85 -25.40 36.75
CA ILE A 38 -1.68 -24.87 35.64
C ILE A 38 -1.98 -26.00 34.67
N SER A 39 -1.05 -26.94 34.43
CA SER A 39 -1.29 -28.10 33.57
C SER A 39 -2.36 -29.05 34.12
N ASP A 40 -2.62 -29.06 35.43
CA ASP A 40 -3.71 -29.85 36.00
C ASP A 40 -5.09 -29.29 35.59
N LEU A 41 -5.18 -27.98 35.34
CA LEU A 41 -6.40 -27.31 34.89
C LEU A 41 -6.75 -27.59 33.42
N LEU A 42 -5.85 -28.26 32.68
CA LEU A 42 -6.16 -28.80 31.36
C LEU A 42 -7.12 -30.01 31.42
N PHE A 43 -7.41 -30.53 32.62
CA PHE A 43 -8.38 -31.60 32.84
C PHE A 43 -9.62 -31.12 33.60
N ASP A 44 -9.84 -29.81 33.67
CA ASP A 44 -11.02 -29.24 34.35
C ASP A 44 -12.32 -29.60 33.60
N ASP A 45 -13.41 -29.82 34.34
CA ASP A 45 -14.71 -30.14 33.76
C ASP A 45 -15.22 -29.03 32.82
N ASP A 46 -14.92 -27.77 33.13
CA ASP A 46 -15.33 -26.62 32.32
C ASP A 46 -14.32 -26.31 31.23
N PHE A 47 -14.73 -26.44 29.97
CA PHE A 47 -13.86 -26.19 28.81
C PHE A 47 -13.25 -24.77 28.80
N ARG A 48 -13.93 -23.78 29.40
CA ARG A 48 -13.44 -22.39 29.46
C ARG A 48 -12.25 -22.27 30.42
N VAL A 49 -12.20 -23.12 31.44
CA VAL A 49 -11.04 -23.22 32.34
C VAL A 49 -9.89 -23.88 31.60
N ARG A 50 -10.13 -24.99 30.89
CA ARG A 50 -9.12 -25.68 30.08
C ARG A 50 -8.53 -24.77 29.00
N GLU A 51 -9.37 -24.09 28.23
CA GLU A 51 -8.98 -23.10 27.23
C GLU A 51 -8.10 -22.02 27.86
N ARG A 52 -8.55 -21.44 28.98
CA ARG A 52 -7.81 -20.38 29.66
C ARG A 52 -6.48 -20.87 30.20
N ALA A 53 -6.42 -22.09 30.73
CA ALA A 53 -5.18 -22.72 31.19
C ALA A 53 -4.21 -22.90 30.02
N ALA A 54 -4.69 -23.37 28.88
CA ALA A 54 -3.87 -23.49 27.67
C ALA A 54 -3.34 -22.12 27.20
N CYS A 55 -4.17 -21.08 27.18
CA CYS A 55 -3.72 -19.72 26.85
C CYS A 55 -2.62 -19.20 27.79
N VAL A 56 -2.70 -19.50 29.08
CA VAL A 56 -1.67 -19.10 30.06
C VAL A 56 -0.36 -19.86 29.80
N LEU A 57 -0.45 -21.16 29.55
CA LEU A 57 0.69 -22.04 29.28
C LEU A 57 1.46 -21.67 28.01
N LYS A 58 0.83 -21.01 27.04
CA LYS A 58 1.49 -20.51 25.82
C LYS A 58 2.74 -19.66 26.12
N ASN A 59 2.70 -18.85 27.19
CA ASN A 59 3.81 -17.96 27.57
C ASN A 59 5.03 -18.70 28.14
N VAL A 60 4.91 -20.00 28.38
CA VAL A 60 5.97 -20.82 28.97
C VAL A 60 6.94 -21.34 27.90
N GLY A 61 6.52 -21.38 26.63
CA GLY A 61 7.36 -21.76 25.49
C GLY A 61 7.94 -23.18 25.63
N SER A 62 9.23 -23.35 25.34
CA SER A 62 9.90 -24.67 25.34
C SER A 62 9.88 -25.39 26.71
N SER A 63 9.65 -24.68 27.82
CA SER A 63 9.49 -25.32 29.13
C SER A 63 8.24 -26.21 29.22
N LEU A 64 7.30 -26.09 28.27
CA LEU A 64 6.16 -27.02 28.09
C LEU A 64 6.60 -28.48 27.91
N LYS A 65 7.83 -28.72 27.44
CA LYS A 65 8.41 -30.06 27.35
C LYS A 65 8.40 -30.81 28.69
N THR A 66 8.48 -30.10 29.81
CA THR A 66 8.44 -30.71 31.17
C THR A 66 7.10 -31.34 31.52
N ILE A 67 6.02 -30.87 30.88
CA ILE A 67 4.65 -31.37 31.09
C ILE A 67 4.10 -32.10 29.85
N LEU A 68 4.96 -32.49 28.91
CA LEU A 68 4.57 -33.13 27.66
C LEU A 68 3.61 -34.33 27.86
N PRO A 69 3.83 -35.26 28.82
CA PRO A 69 2.88 -36.36 29.06
C PRO A 69 1.48 -35.89 29.42
N LYS A 70 1.34 -34.80 30.18
CA LYS A 70 0.05 -34.21 30.53
C LYS A 70 -0.58 -33.52 29.32
N LEU A 71 0.20 -32.78 28.52
CA LEU A 71 -0.28 -32.14 27.30
C LEU A 71 -0.82 -33.16 26.30
N THR A 72 -0.07 -34.24 26.06
CA THR A 72 -0.47 -35.32 25.17
C THR A 72 -1.76 -36.00 25.66
N LYS A 73 -1.85 -36.28 26.96
CA LYS A 73 -3.07 -36.86 27.55
C LYS A 73 -4.27 -35.92 27.39
N ALA A 74 -4.12 -34.63 27.74
CA ALA A 74 -5.18 -33.64 27.58
C ALA A 74 -5.62 -33.51 26.12
N PHE A 75 -4.67 -33.52 25.18
CA PHE A 75 -4.94 -33.45 23.74
C PHE A 75 -5.78 -34.64 23.23
N HIS A 76 -5.47 -35.86 23.67
CA HIS A 76 -6.23 -37.04 23.26
C HIS A 76 -7.63 -37.12 23.88
N GLU A 77 -7.80 -36.62 25.11
CA GLU A 77 -9.09 -36.61 25.82
C GLU A 77 -9.98 -35.42 25.43
N GLU A 78 -9.43 -34.39 24.76
CA GLU A 78 -10.17 -33.17 24.45
C GLU A 78 -11.19 -33.36 23.32
N THR A 79 -12.41 -32.90 23.59
CA THR A 79 -13.56 -32.97 22.68
C THR A 79 -14.00 -31.61 22.16
N ASN A 80 -13.67 -30.53 22.88
CA ASN A 80 -13.96 -29.17 22.48
C ASN A 80 -12.92 -28.69 21.46
N THR A 81 -13.36 -28.34 20.25
CA THR A 81 -12.49 -27.90 19.15
C THR A 81 -11.60 -26.71 19.54
N THR A 82 -12.12 -25.73 20.26
CA THR A 82 -11.36 -24.54 20.66
C THR A 82 -10.20 -24.90 21.60
N VAL A 83 -10.47 -25.74 22.61
CA VAL A 83 -9.42 -26.22 23.52
C VAL A 83 -8.43 -27.11 22.77
N LYS A 84 -8.92 -27.96 21.85
CA LYS A 84 -8.08 -28.85 21.05
C LYS A 84 -7.09 -28.08 20.17
N THR A 85 -7.53 -27.01 19.51
CA THR A 85 -6.65 -26.09 18.78
C THR A 85 -5.60 -25.44 19.70
N ALA A 86 -5.99 -25.02 20.91
CA ALA A 86 -5.04 -24.46 21.86
C ALA A 86 -4.00 -25.50 22.32
N LEU A 87 -4.40 -26.76 22.51
CA LEU A 87 -3.49 -27.86 22.85
C LEU A 87 -2.53 -28.19 21.71
N ILE A 88 -2.99 -28.17 20.45
CA ILE A 88 -2.14 -28.33 19.27
C ILE A 88 -1.05 -27.24 19.24
N GLU A 89 -1.44 -25.99 19.48
CA GLU A 89 -0.47 -24.88 19.56
C GLU A 89 0.56 -25.12 20.68
N LEU A 90 0.14 -25.56 21.87
CA LEU A 90 1.07 -25.88 22.96
C LEU A 90 2.03 -27.01 22.60
N LEU A 91 1.55 -28.05 21.91
CA LEU A 91 2.41 -29.14 21.42
C LEU A 91 3.46 -28.61 20.44
N GLY A 92 3.09 -27.74 19.51
CA GLY A 92 4.04 -27.08 18.60
C GLY A 92 5.10 -26.26 19.35
N LEU A 93 4.69 -25.49 20.37
CA LEU A 93 5.59 -24.66 21.18
C LEU A 93 6.59 -25.46 22.04
N THR A 94 6.38 -26.77 22.21
CA THR A 94 7.39 -27.63 22.86
C THR A 94 8.68 -27.72 22.05
N LYS A 95 8.60 -27.54 20.72
CA LYS A 95 9.68 -27.80 19.75
C LYS A 95 10.30 -29.21 19.92
N ASP A 96 9.49 -30.19 20.31
CA ASP A 96 9.94 -31.56 20.55
C ASP A 96 9.54 -32.50 19.42
N ASN A 97 10.48 -33.31 18.92
CA ASN A 97 10.22 -34.23 17.82
C ASN A 97 9.17 -35.31 18.16
N GLN A 98 9.00 -35.67 19.44
CA GLN A 98 7.94 -36.60 19.86
C GLN A 98 6.54 -36.06 19.55
N THR A 99 6.37 -34.73 19.51
CA THR A 99 5.07 -34.13 19.16
C THR A 99 4.74 -34.25 17.68
N VAL A 100 5.74 -34.46 16.80
CA VAL A 100 5.53 -34.60 15.36
C VAL A 100 4.71 -35.85 15.06
N GLU A 101 5.05 -36.99 15.66
CA GLU A 101 4.32 -38.25 15.47
C GLU A 101 2.87 -38.14 15.97
N ILE A 102 2.68 -37.52 17.15
CA ILE A 102 1.35 -37.28 17.75
C ILE A 102 0.48 -36.41 16.82
N LEU A 103 1.07 -35.32 16.29
CA LEU A 103 0.38 -34.38 15.41
C LEU A 103 0.11 -35.00 14.03
N GLU A 104 1.03 -35.79 13.48
CA GLU A 104 0.85 -36.48 12.21
C GLU A 104 -0.29 -37.52 12.28
N GLU A 105 -0.36 -38.27 13.38
CA GLU A 105 -1.45 -39.21 13.60
C GLU A 105 -2.81 -38.53 13.65
N GLU A 106 -2.90 -37.38 14.33
CA GLU A 106 -4.15 -36.61 14.36
C GLU A 106 -4.47 -36.02 12.99
N LEU A 107 -3.47 -35.51 12.26
CA LEU A 107 -3.66 -34.95 10.92
C LEU A 107 -4.32 -35.97 9.97
N LYS A 108 -3.91 -37.24 10.05
CA LYS A 108 -4.47 -38.34 9.25
C LYS A 108 -5.93 -38.67 9.63
N LYS A 109 -6.33 -38.45 10.88
CA LYS A 109 -7.66 -38.79 11.42
C LYS A 109 -8.64 -37.61 11.33
N ALA A 110 -8.12 -36.38 11.36
CA ALA A 110 -8.90 -35.16 11.42
C ALA A 110 -9.73 -34.94 10.15
N LYS A 111 -11.03 -34.73 10.34
CA LYS A 111 -11.96 -34.32 9.26
C LYS A 111 -12.17 -32.81 9.21
N ASP A 112 -11.87 -32.12 10.30
CA ASP A 112 -12.03 -30.68 10.42
C ASP A 112 -10.81 -29.96 9.86
N ASP A 113 -11.02 -29.17 8.80
CA ASP A 113 -9.96 -28.41 8.14
C ASP A 113 -9.31 -27.37 9.06
N PHE A 114 -10.01 -26.87 10.09
CA PHE A 114 -9.42 -25.97 11.08
C PHE A 114 -8.44 -26.69 12.01
N ILE A 115 -8.73 -27.95 12.37
CA ILE A 115 -7.81 -28.78 13.16
C ILE A 115 -6.58 -29.13 12.32
N LYS A 116 -6.77 -29.54 11.06
CA LYS A 116 -5.63 -29.81 10.15
C LYS A 116 -4.76 -28.57 9.98
N GLN A 117 -5.37 -27.40 9.77
CA GLN A 117 -4.63 -26.14 9.67
C GLN A 117 -3.81 -25.86 10.93
N ALA A 118 -4.41 -25.96 12.11
CA ALA A 118 -3.72 -25.74 13.39
C ALA A 118 -2.54 -26.72 13.56
N ILE A 119 -2.69 -27.96 13.11
CA ILE A 119 -1.61 -28.96 13.15
C ILE A 119 -0.45 -28.52 12.24
N ILE A 120 -0.73 -28.08 11.02
CA ILE A 120 0.32 -27.60 10.11
C ILE A 120 1.02 -26.35 10.67
N GLU A 121 0.29 -25.43 11.29
CA GLU A 121 0.87 -24.27 11.97
C GLU A 121 1.77 -24.70 13.14
N ALA A 122 1.35 -25.67 13.95
CA ALA A 122 2.15 -26.21 15.04
C ALA A 122 3.43 -26.93 14.54
N LEU A 123 3.32 -27.74 13.49
CA LEU A 123 4.47 -28.39 12.85
C LEU A 123 5.47 -27.37 12.30
N SER A 124 5.00 -26.23 11.81
CA SER A 124 5.85 -25.15 11.31
C SER A 124 6.70 -24.48 12.40
N ILE A 125 6.29 -24.58 13.67
CA ILE A 125 7.05 -24.07 14.82
C ILE A 125 8.15 -25.07 15.26
N ILE A 126 7.94 -26.37 15.03
CA ILE A 126 8.85 -27.45 15.45
C ILE A 126 10.11 -27.50 14.58
N GLU A 127 9.98 -27.21 13.28
CA GLU A 127 11.11 -27.05 12.33
C GLU A 127 12.03 -28.30 12.19
N THR A 128 11.56 -29.52 12.50
CA THR A 128 12.30 -30.77 12.26
C THR A 128 12.12 -31.29 10.83
N GLU A 129 13.03 -32.15 10.37
CA GLU A 129 12.98 -32.71 9.00
C GLU A 129 11.67 -33.48 8.76
N GLU A 130 11.20 -34.24 9.75
CA GLU A 130 9.93 -34.95 9.72
C GLU A 130 8.74 -34.00 9.62
N ALA A 131 8.72 -32.93 10.42
CA ALA A 131 7.68 -31.91 10.36
C ALA A 131 7.64 -31.25 8.98
N ILE A 132 8.80 -30.94 8.41
CA ILE A 132 8.88 -30.33 7.08
C ILE A 132 8.35 -31.27 5.99
N LYS A 133 8.66 -32.58 6.05
CA LYS A 133 8.10 -33.57 5.11
C LYS A 133 6.57 -33.59 5.15
N ILE A 134 5.98 -33.52 6.34
CA ILE A 134 4.52 -33.46 6.51
C ILE A 134 3.97 -32.17 5.92
N ILE A 135 4.58 -31.02 6.20
CA ILE A 135 4.16 -29.71 5.67
C ILE A 135 4.21 -29.70 4.13
N LEU A 136 5.28 -30.21 3.52
CA LEU A 136 5.40 -30.31 2.06
C LEU A 136 4.32 -31.20 1.46
N ASN A 137 4.05 -32.37 2.08
CA ASN A 137 2.98 -33.26 1.64
C ASN A 137 1.59 -32.58 1.73
N SER A 138 1.33 -31.84 2.81
CA SER A 138 0.06 -31.11 2.97
C SER A 138 -0.09 -29.98 1.98
N LEU A 139 0.98 -29.26 1.63
CA LEU A 139 0.96 -28.25 0.57
C LEU A 139 0.53 -28.83 -0.78
N GLU A 140 1.02 -30.02 -1.13
CA GLU A 140 0.77 -30.60 -2.45
C GLU A 140 -0.54 -31.37 -2.58
N HIS A 141 -1.05 -31.90 -1.46
CA HIS A 141 -2.08 -32.95 -1.51
C HIS A 141 -3.29 -32.69 -0.61
N ASP A 142 -3.27 -31.76 0.34
CA ASP A 142 -4.46 -31.53 1.17
C ASP A 142 -5.59 -30.90 0.33
N PRO A 143 -6.82 -31.43 0.38
CA PRO A 143 -7.93 -30.88 -0.40
C PRO A 143 -8.33 -29.46 0.05
N ALA A 144 -8.08 -29.10 1.31
CA ALA A 144 -8.56 -27.85 1.88
C ALA A 144 -7.54 -26.71 1.65
N PRO A 145 -7.97 -25.58 1.06
CA PRO A 145 -7.06 -24.48 0.72
C PRO A 145 -6.46 -23.80 1.95
N ASN A 146 -7.17 -23.73 3.08
CA ASN A 146 -6.63 -23.17 4.32
C ASN A 146 -5.48 -24.01 4.88
N VAL A 147 -5.51 -25.33 4.70
CA VAL A 147 -4.42 -26.23 5.10
C VAL A 147 -3.21 -26.06 4.17
N ARG A 148 -3.43 -25.99 2.85
CA ARG A 148 -2.35 -25.72 1.88
C ARG A 148 -1.72 -24.33 2.09
N PHE A 149 -2.54 -23.33 2.42
CA PHE A 149 -2.08 -21.99 2.77
C PHE A 149 -1.21 -22.01 4.02
N ALA A 150 -1.67 -22.66 5.10
CA ALA A 150 -0.87 -22.80 6.32
C ALA A 150 0.46 -23.50 6.05
N ALA A 151 0.47 -24.51 5.16
CA ALA A 151 1.68 -25.20 4.76
C ALA A 151 2.65 -24.26 4.01
N ALA A 152 2.16 -23.52 3.02
CA ALA A 152 2.96 -22.53 2.30
C ALA A 152 3.53 -21.47 3.25
N ASN A 153 2.70 -20.91 4.13
CA ASN A 153 3.11 -19.89 5.09
C ASN A 153 4.14 -20.43 6.11
N GLY A 154 3.98 -21.68 6.56
CA GLY A 154 4.92 -22.35 7.45
C GLY A 154 6.31 -22.51 6.83
N LEU A 155 6.37 -22.90 5.55
CA LEU A 155 7.62 -23.07 4.80
C LEU A 155 8.42 -21.77 4.59
N ARG A 156 7.84 -20.61 4.88
CA ARG A 156 8.55 -19.33 4.82
C ARG A 156 9.78 -19.30 5.73
N TRP A 157 9.67 -19.86 6.93
CA TRP A 157 10.73 -19.83 7.95
C TRP A 157 11.72 -20.99 7.83
N VAL A 158 11.48 -21.89 6.87
CA VAL A 158 12.29 -23.08 6.64
C VAL A 158 13.32 -22.80 5.54
N HIS A 159 14.61 -22.97 5.83
CA HIS A 159 15.70 -22.69 4.88
C HIS A 159 16.23 -23.95 4.17
N ILE A 160 15.34 -24.71 3.53
CA ILE A 160 15.69 -25.91 2.74
C ILE A 160 15.38 -25.70 1.26
N LYS A 161 16.12 -26.34 0.36
CA LYS A 161 15.93 -26.18 -1.10
C LYS A 161 14.78 -27.04 -1.63
N GLU A 162 14.45 -28.10 -0.92
CA GLU A 162 13.40 -29.07 -1.25
C GLU A 162 12.00 -28.44 -1.22
N LYS A 163 11.83 -27.30 -0.53
CA LYS A 163 10.57 -26.55 -0.52
C LYS A 163 10.29 -25.84 -1.85
N ILE A 164 11.30 -25.61 -2.69
CA ILE A 164 11.17 -24.77 -3.88
C ILE A 164 10.19 -25.38 -4.89
N PRO A 165 10.34 -26.64 -5.36
CA PRO A 165 9.42 -27.17 -6.37
C PRO A 165 7.95 -27.21 -5.92
N PRO A 166 7.61 -27.64 -4.68
CA PRO A 166 6.23 -27.58 -4.19
C PRO A 166 5.66 -26.16 -4.11
N LEU A 167 6.47 -25.18 -3.69
CA LEU A 167 6.04 -23.78 -3.66
C LEU A 167 5.84 -23.19 -5.06
N LEU A 168 6.69 -23.53 -6.03
CA LEU A 168 6.49 -23.12 -7.43
C LEU A 168 5.20 -23.69 -8.00
N LYS A 169 4.85 -24.94 -7.66
CA LYS A 169 3.56 -25.54 -8.02
C LYS A 169 2.40 -24.81 -7.34
N ALA A 170 2.53 -24.45 -6.07
CA ALA A 170 1.50 -23.75 -5.30
C ALA A 170 1.21 -22.31 -5.81
N LEU A 171 2.12 -21.69 -6.58
CA LEU A 171 1.83 -20.45 -7.30
C LEU A 171 0.72 -20.60 -8.37
N HIS A 172 0.36 -21.83 -8.73
CA HIS A 172 -0.72 -22.13 -9.66
C HIS A 172 -1.95 -22.74 -8.97
N ASP A 173 -2.04 -22.63 -7.64
CA ASP A 173 -3.21 -23.12 -6.90
C ASP A 173 -4.49 -22.37 -7.30
N ASN A 174 -5.63 -23.08 -7.25
CA ASN A 174 -6.94 -22.49 -7.51
C ASN A 174 -7.31 -21.42 -6.49
N ASP A 175 -6.85 -21.55 -5.24
CA ASP A 175 -7.12 -20.62 -4.17
C ASP A 175 -6.09 -19.47 -4.14
N PRO A 176 -6.55 -18.19 -4.21
CA PRO A 176 -5.64 -17.04 -4.18
C PRO A 176 -4.80 -16.93 -2.91
N LEU A 177 -5.30 -17.37 -1.75
CA LEU A 177 -4.51 -17.31 -0.51
C LEU A 177 -3.34 -18.27 -0.59
N VAL A 178 -3.53 -19.47 -1.13
CA VAL A 178 -2.44 -20.44 -1.33
C VAL A 178 -1.38 -19.86 -2.27
N ARG A 179 -1.78 -19.24 -3.39
CA ARG A 179 -0.84 -18.56 -4.31
C ARG A 179 -0.07 -17.44 -3.62
N ALA A 180 -0.73 -16.61 -2.82
CA ALA A 180 -0.11 -15.53 -2.05
C ALA A 180 0.88 -16.09 -1.01
N GLY A 181 0.48 -17.12 -0.26
CA GLY A 181 1.35 -17.80 0.70
C GLY A 181 2.60 -18.40 0.04
N ALA A 182 2.44 -18.99 -1.14
CA ALA A 182 3.54 -19.53 -1.93
C ALA A 182 4.51 -18.43 -2.38
N ALA A 183 4.00 -17.33 -2.94
CA ALA A 183 4.83 -16.18 -3.32
C ALA A 183 5.61 -15.62 -2.12
N TRP A 184 4.96 -15.51 -0.96
CA TRP A 184 5.61 -15.01 0.25
C TRP A 184 6.70 -15.95 0.79
N ALA A 185 6.49 -17.26 0.74
CA ALA A 185 7.49 -18.23 1.15
C ALA A 185 8.68 -18.31 0.18
N LEU A 186 8.45 -18.03 -1.11
CA LEU A 186 9.51 -17.93 -2.12
C LEU A 186 10.33 -16.65 -2.00
N ALA A 187 9.75 -15.58 -1.46
CA ALA A 187 10.43 -14.30 -1.23
C ALA A 187 11.64 -14.40 -0.29
N THR A 188 11.65 -15.40 0.61
CA THR A 188 12.74 -15.62 1.57
C THR A 188 13.85 -16.52 1.03
N ILE A 189 13.79 -16.89 -0.25
CA ILE A 189 14.84 -17.66 -0.91
C ILE A 189 15.85 -16.67 -1.48
N ASP A 190 17.14 -16.96 -1.30
CA ASP A 190 18.21 -16.24 -1.97
C ASP A 190 18.06 -16.27 -3.50
N GLU A 191 18.87 -15.48 -4.20
CA GLU A 191 18.78 -15.32 -5.65
C GLU A 191 18.72 -16.68 -6.38
N ASN A 192 17.52 -17.00 -6.88
CA ASN A 192 17.23 -18.21 -7.61
C ASN A 192 16.52 -17.85 -8.93
N GLU A 193 17.23 -18.10 -10.02
CA GLU A 193 16.80 -17.73 -11.37
C GLU A 193 15.54 -18.42 -11.84
N GLU A 194 15.32 -19.67 -11.42
CA GLU A 194 14.10 -20.41 -11.72
C GLU A 194 12.90 -19.79 -11.01
N VAL A 195 13.06 -19.47 -9.71
CA VAL A 195 12.01 -18.83 -8.90
C VAL A 195 11.60 -17.49 -9.50
N VAL A 196 12.57 -16.65 -9.86
CA VAL A 196 12.30 -15.34 -10.49
C VAL A 196 11.56 -15.51 -11.81
N THR A 197 11.99 -16.47 -12.65
CA THR A 197 11.35 -16.73 -13.95
C THR A 197 9.89 -17.17 -13.78
N VAL A 198 9.62 -18.09 -12.84
CA VAL A 198 8.26 -18.56 -12.58
C VAL A 198 7.38 -17.45 -12.00
N LEU A 199 7.88 -16.69 -11.01
CA LEU A 199 7.15 -15.56 -10.43
C LEU A 199 6.77 -14.52 -11.50
N LEU A 200 7.68 -14.21 -12.43
CA LEU A 200 7.40 -13.32 -13.55
C LEU A 200 6.30 -13.88 -14.47
N ASN A 201 6.36 -15.17 -14.80
CA ASN A 201 5.36 -15.82 -15.65
C ASN A 201 3.97 -15.86 -14.98
N VAL A 202 3.90 -16.13 -13.68
CA VAL A 202 2.65 -16.13 -12.91
C VAL A 202 2.09 -14.71 -12.85
N LEU A 203 2.93 -13.71 -12.61
CA LEU A 203 2.53 -12.30 -12.53
C LEU A 203 1.86 -11.79 -13.82
N GLU A 204 2.20 -12.33 -14.98
CA GLU A 204 1.59 -11.93 -16.26
C GLU A 204 0.11 -12.23 -16.33
N ASN A 205 -0.30 -13.36 -15.77
CA ASN A 205 -1.66 -13.90 -15.89
C ASN A 205 -2.45 -13.84 -14.58
N GLU A 206 -1.84 -13.39 -13.49
CA GLU A 206 -2.55 -13.21 -12.24
C GLU A 206 -3.64 -12.16 -12.38
N GLU A 207 -4.82 -12.42 -11.83
CA GLU A 207 -5.95 -11.50 -11.85
C GLU A 207 -6.10 -10.81 -10.50
N ASP A 208 -5.85 -11.52 -9.40
CA ASP A 208 -6.02 -11.04 -8.04
C ASP A 208 -4.94 -10.02 -7.65
N ASP A 209 -5.37 -8.82 -7.26
CA ASP A 209 -4.49 -7.72 -6.88
C ASP A 209 -3.72 -8.00 -5.56
N TYR A 210 -4.24 -8.82 -4.65
CA TYR A 210 -3.49 -9.23 -3.45
C TYR A 210 -2.38 -10.21 -3.81
N VAL A 211 -2.66 -11.18 -4.68
CA VAL A 211 -1.63 -12.13 -5.14
C VAL A 211 -0.56 -11.42 -5.96
N LYS A 212 -0.93 -10.50 -6.86
CA LYS A 212 0.03 -9.63 -7.57
C LYS A 212 0.93 -8.87 -6.61
N TYR A 213 0.35 -8.31 -5.55
CA TYR A 213 1.08 -7.55 -4.56
C TYR A 213 2.17 -8.42 -3.90
N ASP A 214 1.83 -9.65 -3.52
CA ASP A 214 2.78 -10.58 -2.89
C ASP A 214 3.83 -11.13 -3.86
N ILE A 215 3.47 -11.40 -5.12
CA ILE A 215 4.44 -11.78 -6.15
C ILE A 215 5.43 -10.64 -6.44
N ILE A 216 4.94 -9.40 -6.59
CA ILE A 216 5.81 -8.22 -6.80
C ILE A 216 6.73 -8.00 -5.60
N LYS A 217 6.20 -8.17 -4.38
CA LYS A 217 7.00 -8.11 -3.16
C LYS A 217 8.10 -9.16 -3.18
N ALA A 218 7.78 -10.41 -3.52
CA ALA A 218 8.73 -11.50 -3.59
C ALA A 218 9.85 -11.22 -4.59
N LEU A 219 9.52 -10.72 -5.78
CA LEU A 219 10.52 -10.33 -6.79
C LEU A 219 11.48 -9.24 -6.29
N GLY A 220 10.98 -8.28 -5.51
CA GLY A 220 11.79 -7.24 -4.88
C GLY A 220 12.71 -7.78 -3.78
N GLU A 221 12.20 -8.67 -2.92
CA GLU A 221 12.97 -9.28 -1.82
C GLU A 221 14.06 -10.24 -2.33
N ILE A 222 13.80 -10.98 -3.42
CA ILE A 222 14.81 -11.82 -4.09
C ILE A 222 15.93 -10.96 -4.71
N GLY A 223 15.61 -9.73 -5.13
CA GLY A 223 16.63 -8.76 -5.57
C GLY A 223 17.16 -8.96 -7.00
N SER A 224 16.57 -9.87 -7.79
CA SER A 224 17.10 -10.17 -9.13
C SER A 224 16.82 -9.07 -10.16
N GLU A 225 17.87 -8.63 -10.87
CA GLU A 225 17.76 -7.62 -11.92
C GLU A 225 16.84 -8.04 -13.08
N LYS A 226 16.58 -9.34 -13.25
CA LYS A 226 15.65 -9.83 -14.29
C LYS A 226 14.22 -9.35 -14.09
N ALA A 227 13.83 -9.01 -12.85
CA ALA A 227 12.51 -8.49 -12.56
C ALA A 227 12.32 -7.03 -13.00
N ILE A 228 13.41 -6.27 -13.17
CA ILE A 228 13.39 -4.81 -13.41
C ILE A 228 12.50 -4.42 -14.60
N PRO A 229 12.62 -5.03 -15.80
CA PRO A 229 11.81 -4.63 -16.95
C PRO A 229 10.31 -4.76 -16.66
N LYS A 230 9.91 -5.86 -16.01
CA LYS A 230 8.50 -6.13 -15.71
C LYS A 230 7.95 -5.21 -14.63
N LEU A 231 8.72 -5.00 -13.56
CA LEU A 231 8.35 -4.06 -12.50
C LEU A 231 8.20 -2.62 -13.03
N THR A 232 9.08 -2.22 -13.96
CA THR A 232 9.02 -0.91 -14.64
C THR A 232 7.75 -0.76 -15.46
N GLU A 233 7.40 -1.79 -16.25
CA GLU A 233 6.17 -1.82 -17.02
C GLU A 233 4.93 -1.66 -16.10
N ILE A 234 4.89 -2.41 -14.99
CA ILE A 234 3.79 -2.37 -14.02
C ILE A 234 3.66 -0.99 -13.37
N ALA A 235 4.77 -0.37 -12.97
CA ALA A 235 4.76 0.97 -12.35
C ALA A 235 4.23 2.06 -13.30
N LEU A 236 4.46 1.91 -14.61
CA LEU A 236 4.01 2.82 -15.66
C LEU A 236 2.56 2.61 -16.11
N LYS A 237 2.00 1.40 -15.95
CA LYS A 237 0.60 1.13 -16.29
C LYS A 237 -0.38 2.00 -15.50
N LYS A 238 -1.53 2.33 -16.09
CA LYS A 238 -2.62 3.08 -15.43
C LYS A 238 -3.54 2.16 -14.60
N ASN A 239 -2.94 1.21 -13.88
CA ASN A 239 -3.68 0.19 -13.12
C ASN A 239 -3.82 0.61 -11.65
N SER A 240 -4.20 -0.34 -10.79
CA SER A 240 -4.29 -0.23 -9.33
C SER A 240 -3.12 0.56 -8.71
N PRO A 241 -3.37 1.71 -8.05
CA PRO A 241 -2.33 2.50 -7.42
C PRO A 241 -1.48 1.72 -6.41
N LYS A 242 -2.05 0.72 -5.74
CA LYS A 242 -1.37 -0.16 -4.79
C LYS A 242 -0.31 -1.02 -5.49
N ILE A 243 -0.68 -1.66 -6.60
CA ILE A 243 0.23 -2.50 -7.41
C ILE A 243 1.39 -1.66 -7.96
N ARG A 244 1.11 -0.45 -8.43
CA ARG A 244 2.14 0.47 -8.93
C ARG A 244 3.11 0.91 -7.84
N ALA A 245 2.58 1.26 -6.66
CA ALA A 245 3.40 1.58 -5.50
C ALA A 245 4.28 0.40 -5.12
N LYS A 246 3.72 -0.81 -5.13
CA LYS A 246 4.47 -2.01 -4.78
C LYS A 246 5.59 -2.33 -5.77
N ALA A 247 5.37 -2.11 -7.06
CA ALA A 247 6.41 -2.27 -8.08
C ALA A 247 7.58 -1.27 -7.88
N ILE A 248 7.29 -0.05 -7.43
CA ILE A 248 8.31 0.96 -7.11
C ILE A 248 9.10 0.55 -5.86
N GLU A 249 8.42 0.11 -4.80
CA GLU A 249 9.08 -0.42 -3.60
C GLU A 249 9.95 -1.64 -3.94
N ALA A 250 9.49 -2.53 -4.82
CA ALA A 250 10.27 -3.69 -5.27
C ALA A 250 11.51 -3.28 -6.08
N LEU A 251 11.39 -2.29 -6.96
CA LEU A 251 12.55 -1.71 -7.65
C LEU A 251 13.53 -1.05 -6.68
N GLY A 252 13.04 -0.36 -5.64
CA GLY A 252 13.87 0.19 -4.57
C GLY A 252 14.60 -0.90 -3.78
N ALA A 253 13.90 -1.99 -3.45
CA ALA A 253 14.46 -3.14 -2.73
C ALA A 253 15.55 -3.89 -3.52
N ILE A 254 15.44 -3.96 -4.85
CA ILE A 254 16.50 -4.52 -5.72
C ILE A 254 17.80 -3.71 -5.59
N ALA A 255 17.70 -2.39 -5.34
CA ALA A 255 18.82 -1.50 -4.98
C ALA A 255 20.04 -1.55 -5.93
N THR A 256 19.86 -1.96 -7.19
CA THR A 256 20.94 -1.93 -8.20
C THR A 256 20.88 -0.66 -9.04
N ARG A 257 22.03 -0.32 -9.66
CA ARG A 257 22.13 0.81 -10.60
C ARG A 257 21.05 0.75 -11.70
N LYS A 258 20.75 -0.44 -12.21
CA LYS A 258 19.70 -0.63 -13.23
C LYS A 258 18.30 -0.33 -12.68
N ALA A 259 18.03 -0.71 -11.43
CA ALA A 259 16.76 -0.44 -10.80
C ALA A 259 16.57 1.06 -10.53
N HIS A 260 17.63 1.76 -10.11
CA HIS A 260 17.63 3.23 -9.97
C HIS A 260 17.37 3.94 -11.31
N LEU A 261 17.99 3.49 -12.41
CA LEU A 261 17.71 4.02 -13.75
C LEU A 261 16.23 3.82 -14.16
N ALA A 262 15.66 2.65 -13.84
CA ALA A 262 14.24 2.40 -14.07
C ALA A 262 13.33 3.32 -13.25
N LEU A 263 13.63 3.53 -11.96
CA LEU A 263 12.92 4.49 -11.10
C LEU A 263 12.99 5.92 -11.67
N LEU A 264 14.15 6.31 -12.18
CA LEU A 264 14.34 7.60 -12.84
C LEU A 264 13.47 7.76 -14.09
N GLU A 265 13.41 6.72 -14.93
CA GLU A 265 12.54 6.69 -16.10
C GLU A 265 11.06 6.82 -15.71
N ILE A 266 10.63 6.10 -14.67
CA ILE A 266 9.26 6.17 -14.14
C ILE A 266 8.97 7.59 -13.64
N TYR A 267 9.91 8.22 -12.93
CA TYR A 267 9.78 9.60 -12.43
C TYR A 267 9.61 10.61 -13.57
N LYS A 268 10.40 10.44 -14.66
CA LYS A 268 10.33 11.29 -15.86
C LYS A 268 8.95 11.19 -16.54
N LYS A 269 8.36 9.98 -16.60
CA LYS A 269 7.10 9.69 -17.32
C LYS A 269 5.82 9.90 -16.49
N THR A 270 5.87 9.76 -15.16
CA THR A 270 4.68 9.81 -14.31
C THR A 270 4.20 11.24 -14.02
N CYS A 271 2.88 11.43 -14.03
CA CYS A 271 2.21 12.65 -13.56
C CYS A 271 1.63 12.50 -12.14
N SER A 272 1.68 11.30 -11.54
CA SER A 272 1.10 11.03 -10.22
C SER A 272 2.01 11.54 -9.11
N LYS A 273 1.49 12.43 -8.26
CA LYS A 273 2.22 12.97 -7.10
C LYS A 273 2.62 11.89 -6.11
N ASN A 274 1.72 10.93 -5.83
CA ASN A 274 1.99 9.84 -4.88
C ASN A 274 3.15 8.97 -5.38
N ILE A 275 3.18 8.67 -6.67
CA ILE A 275 4.23 7.87 -7.29
C ILE A 275 5.57 8.60 -7.27
N LYS A 276 5.57 9.91 -7.55
CA LYS A 276 6.77 10.73 -7.42
C LYS A 276 7.32 10.73 -5.99
N TYR A 277 6.45 10.89 -5.01
CA TYR A 277 6.83 10.85 -3.59
C TYR A 277 7.44 9.51 -3.20
N LEU A 278 6.87 8.39 -3.66
CA LEU A 278 7.43 7.06 -3.40
C LEU A 278 8.83 6.91 -4.02
N ILE A 279 8.99 7.30 -5.28
CA ILE A 279 10.32 7.24 -5.94
C ILE A 279 11.33 8.13 -5.20
N GLU A 280 10.93 9.33 -4.78
CA GLU A 280 11.79 10.23 -3.99
C GLU A 280 12.20 9.63 -2.64
N LYS A 281 11.35 8.80 -2.03
CA LYS A 281 11.67 8.07 -0.81
C LYS A 281 12.68 6.95 -1.08
N GLU A 282 12.47 6.15 -2.12
CA GLU A 282 13.36 5.04 -2.46
C GLU A 282 14.74 5.52 -2.95
N MET A 283 14.81 6.68 -3.61
CA MET A 283 16.06 7.25 -4.12
C MET A 283 16.79 8.19 -3.14
N LYS A 284 16.31 8.33 -1.90
CA LYS A 284 16.80 9.36 -0.96
C LYS A 284 18.27 9.19 -0.57
N ASP A 285 18.69 7.95 -0.35
CA ASP A 285 20.01 7.61 0.19
C ASP A 285 20.93 7.03 -0.90
N VAL A 286 20.65 7.36 -2.17
CA VAL A 286 21.45 6.94 -3.33
C VAL A 286 22.52 8.00 -3.59
N ASP A 287 23.75 7.73 -3.15
CA ASP A 287 24.89 8.66 -3.23
C ASP A 287 25.75 8.50 -4.52
N ASP A 288 25.19 7.89 -5.57
CA ASP A 288 25.89 7.68 -6.85
C ASP A 288 25.58 8.76 -7.91
N ASP A 289 26.13 8.59 -9.12
CA ASP A 289 25.92 9.47 -10.27
C ASP A 289 24.42 9.62 -10.64
N ILE A 290 23.61 8.61 -10.35
CA ILE A 290 22.17 8.62 -10.58
C ILE A 290 21.47 9.47 -9.52
N GLY A 291 21.94 9.43 -8.28
CA GLY A 291 21.48 10.32 -7.20
C GLY A 291 21.61 11.79 -7.58
N GLU A 292 22.76 12.19 -8.13
CA GLU A 292 22.99 13.55 -8.63
C GLU A 292 22.06 13.89 -9.81
N GLU A 293 21.94 13.00 -10.80
CA GLU A 293 21.03 13.19 -11.96
C GLU A 293 19.58 13.38 -11.47
N PHE A 294 19.14 12.58 -10.50
CA PHE A 294 17.79 12.63 -9.95
C PHE A 294 17.48 13.97 -9.28
N VAL A 295 18.44 14.53 -8.53
CA VAL A 295 18.33 15.86 -7.91
C VAL A 295 18.13 16.95 -8.97
N ASP A 296 18.86 16.89 -10.07
CA ASP A 296 18.73 17.88 -11.15
C ASP A 296 17.40 17.78 -11.89
N ILE A 297 16.95 16.57 -12.22
CA ILE A 297 15.62 16.34 -12.83
C ILE A 297 14.49 16.85 -11.94
N LYS A 298 14.62 16.71 -10.61
CA LYS A 298 13.63 17.24 -9.66
C LYS A 298 13.57 18.77 -9.72
N LYS A 299 14.71 19.45 -9.82
CA LYS A 299 14.77 20.91 -10.01
C LYS A 299 14.10 21.33 -11.31
N GLU A 300 14.44 20.69 -12.43
CA GLU A 300 13.87 20.98 -13.75
C GLU A 300 12.34 20.81 -13.76
N LYS A 301 11.83 19.66 -13.29
CA LYS A 301 10.38 19.39 -13.22
C LYS A 301 9.64 20.39 -12.33
N SER A 302 10.26 20.85 -11.23
CA SER A 302 9.68 21.88 -10.36
C SER A 302 9.57 23.23 -11.08
N GLN A 303 10.61 23.62 -11.82
CA GLN A 303 10.61 24.83 -12.65
C GLN A 303 9.57 24.72 -13.78
N GLU A 304 9.50 23.61 -14.50
CA GLU A 304 8.48 23.36 -15.54
C GLU A 304 7.06 23.50 -15.00
N MET A 305 6.76 22.90 -13.85
CA MET A 305 5.44 23.01 -13.22
C MET A 305 5.10 24.45 -12.83
N THR A 306 6.09 25.21 -12.35
CA THR A 306 5.93 26.63 -12.00
C THR A 306 5.62 27.47 -13.23
N VAL A 307 6.37 27.28 -14.31
CA VAL A 307 6.13 27.93 -15.61
C VAL A 307 4.76 27.56 -16.17
N LYS A 308 4.37 26.28 -16.12
CA LYS A 308 3.06 25.81 -16.60
C LYS A 308 1.91 26.42 -15.79
N ARG A 309 2.02 26.48 -14.46
CA ARG A 309 1.03 27.15 -13.59
C ARG A 309 0.90 28.64 -13.90
N ARG A 310 2.02 29.34 -14.10
CA ARG A 310 2.01 30.75 -14.53
C ARG A 310 1.26 30.91 -15.85
N LYS A 311 1.63 30.14 -16.89
CA LYS A 311 0.94 30.15 -18.20
C LYS A 311 -0.56 29.84 -18.09
N THR A 312 -0.99 28.94 -17.20
CA THR A 312 -2.41 28.65 -16.98
C THR A 312 -3.14 29.80 -16.28
N LYS A 313 -2.54 30.39 -15.24
CA LYS A 313 -3.10 31.54 -14.51
C LYS A 313 -3.26 32.74 -15.45
N ASP A 314 -2.22 33.02 -16.23
CA ASP A 314 -2.19 34.01 -17.29
C ASP A 314 -3.35 33.82 -18.29
N ARG A 315 -3.55 32.60 -18.78
CA ARG A 315 -4.63 32.30 -19.72
C ARG A 315 -6.03 32.52 -19.12
N ILE A 316 -6.22 32.16 -17.86
CA ILE A 316 -7.49 32.36 -17.14
C ILE A 316 -7.77 33.87 -16.98
N LEU A 317 -6.76 34.63 -16.56
CA LEU A 317 -6.87 36.08 -16.37
C LEU A 317 -7.22 36.79 -17.69
N ILE A 318 -6.50 36.47 -18.78
CA ILE A 318 -6.75 37.01 -20.11
C ILE A 318 -8.18 36.68 -20.56
N ASN A 319 -8.62 35.43 -20.43
CA ASN A 319 -9.97 35.03 -20.86
C ASN A 319 -11.07 35.73 -20.07
N TYR A 320 -10.91 35.87 -18.76
CA TYR A 320 -11.86 36.56 -17.89
C TYR A 320 -12.01 38.04 -18.28
N GLN A 321 -10.88 38.74 -18.40
CA GLN A 321 -10.85 40.16 -18.77
C GLN A 321 -11.35 40.42 -20.19
N THR A 322 -11.05 39.51 -21.12
CA THR A 322 -11.57 39.56 -22.50
C THR A 322 -13.09 39.37 -22.52
N SER A 323 -13.64 38.52 -21.65
CA SER A 323 -15.08 38.30 -21.52
C SER A 323 -15.80 39.51 -20.93
N GLU A 324 -15.28 40.10 -19.85
CA GLU A 324 -15.83 41.33 -19.26
C GLU A 324 -15.82 42.49 -20.27
N LEU A 325 -14.71 42.64 -21.02
CA LEU A 325 -14.60 43.66 -22.05
C LEU A 325 -15.64 43.43 -23.15
N ARG A 326 -15.81 42.20 -23.62
CA ARG A 326 -16.82 41.86 -24.63
C ARG A 326 -18.23 42.17 -24.12
N GLU A 327 -18.56 41.80 -22.88
CA GLU A 327 -19.89 42.06 -22.29
C GLU A 327 -20.20 43.56 -22.30
N ILE A 328 -19.27 44.38 -21.78
CA ILE A 328 -19.40 45.85 -21.78
C ILE A 328 -19.62 46.36 -23.21
N LEU A 329 -18.78 45.96 -24.16
CA LEU A 329 -18.88 46.43 -25.55
C LEU A 329 -20.16 45.96 -26.25
N THR A 330 -20.75 44.83 -25.86
CA THR A 330 -22.04 44.38 -26.39
C THR A 330 -23.25 45.09 -25.78
N THR A 331 -23.18 45.49 -24.51
CA THR A 331 -24.24 46.24 -23.82
C THR A 331 -24.35 47.66 -24.40
N PHE A 332 -23.22 48.28 -24.70
CA PHE A 332 -23.17 49.59 -25.35
C PHE A 332 -22.97 49.40 -26.86
N ARG A 333 -24.04 49.03 -27.58
CA ARG A 333 -24.07 48.68 -29.02
C ARG A 333 -23.33 49.63 -29.99
N THR A 334 -22.95 50.83 -29.55
CA THR A 334 -22.12 51.79 -30.29
C THR A 334 -21.30 52.65 -29.32
N ILE A 335 -20.06 52.25 -28.98
CA ILE A 335 -19.07 53.18 -28.40
C ILE A 335 -18.19 53.66 -29.56
N SER A 336 -18.12 54.98 -29.79
CA SER A 336 -17.27 55.53 -30.86
C SER A 336 -15.79 55.39 -30.51
N ILE A 337 -14.95 55.20 -31.52
CA ILE A 337 -13.50 55.06 -31.35
C ILE A 337 -12.91 56.32 -30.70
N ASP A 338 -13.46 57.49 -31.00
CA ASP A 338 -13.00 58.76 -30.43
C ASP A 338 -13.35 58.90 -28.94
N LEU A 339 -14.52 58.37 -28.51
CA LEU A 339 -14.89 58.32 -27.10
C LEU A 339 -13.99 57.33 -26.35
N LEU A 340 -13.71 56.18 -26.96
CA LEU A 340 -12.79 55.18 -26.41
C LEU A 340 -11.34 55.72 -26.36
N ALA A 341 -10.89 56.44 -27.38
CA ALA A 341 -9.57 57.09 -27.44
C ALA A 341 -9.42 58.18 -26.38
N GLY A 342 -10.49 58.98 -26.18
CA GLY A 342 -10.56 60.00 -25.14
C GLY A 342 -10.50 59.41 -23.74
N TRP A 343 -11.23 58.30 -23.48
CA TRP A 343 -11.14 57.59 -22.20
C TRP A 343 -9.73 57.03 -21.94
N LEU A 344 -9.07 56.51 -22.99
CA LEU A 344 -7.77 55.85 -22.86
C LEU A 344 -6.57 56.78 -22.95
N LYS A 345 -6.80 58.08 -23.20
CA LYS A 345 -5.77 59.11 -23.41
C LYS A 345 -4.71 58.67 -24.43
N ILE A 346 -5.15 58.01 -25.51
CA ILE A 346 -4.27 57.58 -26.60
C ILE A 346 -4.37 58.62 -27.71
N ASP A 347 -3.28 59.37 -27.92
CA ASP A 347 -3.23 60.39 -28.96
C ASP A 347 -3.21 59.75 -30.36
N GLY A 348 -4.30 59.96 -31.10
CA GLY A 348 -4.44 59.60 -32.50
C GLY A 348 -5.17 58.27 -32.74
N ASN A 349 -6.19 58.31 -33.61
CA ASN A 349 -7.00 57.16 -34.02
C ASN A 349 -6.16 55.97 -34.52
N ASN A 350 -5.01 56.23 -35.16
CA ASN A 350 -4.17 55.18 -35.74
C ASN A 350 -3.44 54.32 -34.68
N LYS A 351 -2.95 54.91 -33.58
CA LYS A 351 -2.26 54.16 -32.51
C LYS A 351 -3.23 53.30 -31.71
N LEU A 352 -4.45 53.80 -31.48
CA LEU A 352 -5.50 53.02 -30.82
C LEU A 352 -5.94 51.84 -31.69
N VAL A 353 -6.10 52.05 -33.01
CA VAL A 353 -6.45 50.98 -33.95
C VAL A 353 -5.33 49.93 -34.07
N GLU A 354 -4.06 50.34 -34.16
CA GLU A 354 -2.91 49.43 -34.13
C GLU A 354 -2.85 48.61 -32.83
N TRP A 355 -3.12 49.26 -31.69
CA TRP A 355 -3.14 48.59 -30.39
C TRP A 355 -4.31 47.60 -30.24
N LEU A 356 -5.52 47.98 -30.69
CA LEU A 356 -6.70 47.10 -30.69
C LEU A 356 -6.52 45.88 -31.62
N GLN A 357 -5.74 46.02 -32.70
CA GLN A 357 -5.40 44.93 -33.62
C GLN A 357 -4.39 43.93 -33.03
N GLN A 358 -3.66 44.31 -31.99
CA GLN A 358 -2.76 43.40 -31.26
C GLN A 358 -3.51 42.55 -30.21
N LEU A 359 -4.78 42.86 -29.95
CA LEU A 359 -5.63 42.05 -29.08
C LEU A 359 -6.04 40.74 -29.79
N PRO A 360 -6.35 39.66 -29.04
CA PRO A 360 -6.72 38.37 -29.61
C PRO A 360 -7.85 38.45 -30.65
N THR A 361 -7.66 37.84 -31.83
CA THR A 361 -8.56 37.95 -33.00
C THR A 361 -9.98 37.42 -32.77
N ASN A 362 -10.20 36.66 -31.70
CA ASN A 362 -11.51 36.18 -31.27
C ASN A 362 -12.39 37.27 -30.65
N LEU A 363 -11.93 38.50 -30.45
CA LEU A 363 -12.71 39.59 -29.83
C LEU A 363 -13.91 40.08 -30.66
N GLY A 364 -13.95 39.85 -31.98
CA GLY A 364 -15.15 40.11 -32.80
C GLY A 364 -15.59 41.58 -32.90
N LEU A 365 -14.66 42.52 -32.69
CA LEU A 365 -14.94 43.96 -32.72
C LEU A 365 -15.25 44.42 -34.15
N ARG A 366 -16.48 44.89 -34.41
CA ARG A 366 -16.82 45.62 -35.64
C ARG A 366 -16.69 47.12 -35.37
N LEU A 367 -15.64 47.72 -35.91
CA LEU A 367 -15.35 49.15 -35.80
C LEU A 367 -16.06 49.90 -36.93
N ASN A 368 -16.95 50.85 -36.60
CA ASN A 368 -17.52 51.78 -37.59
C ASN A 368 -16.88 53.17 -37.42
N LYS A 369 -16.39 53.75 -38.52
CA LYS A 369 -15.95 55.15 -38.55
C LYS A 369 -17.16 56.07 -38.72
N GLY A 370 -17.24 57.07 -37.87
CA GLY A 370 -18.13 58.22 -38.03
C GLY A 370 -19.15 58.35 -36.91
N TYR A 371 -19.05 59.41 -36.13
CA TYR A 371 -20.00 60.53 -36.08
C TYR A 371 -19.29 61.70 -35.41
N GLU A 372 -19.28 62.87 -36.05
CA GLU A 372 -18.84 64.14 -35.43
C GLU A 372 -19.78 64.43 -34.25
N TYR A 373 -19.30 64.23 -33.02
CA TYR A 373 -20.00 64.68 -31.83
C TYR A 373 -19.65 66.14 -31.60
N ASP A 374 -20.47 67.00 -32.17
CA ASP A 374 -20.36 68.43 -31.96
C ASP A 374 -20.66 68.79 -30.50
N SER A 375 -19.93 69.79 -30.03
CA SER A 375 -19.85 70.29 -28.67
C SER A 375 -21.20 70.40 -27.91
N LEU A 376 -21.47 69.50 -26.96
CA LEU A 376 -22.46 69.69 -25.91
C LEU A 376 -22.06 68.90 -24.66
N VAL A 377 -21.88 69.63 -23.55
CA VAL A 377 -21.60 69.08 -22.21
C VAL A 377 -22.83 68.31 -21.73
N ILE A 378 -22.94 67.04 -22.12
CA ILE A 378 -23.88 66.10 -21.54
C ILE A 378 -23.13 65.37 -20.42
N GLN A 379 -23.60 65.53 -19.17
CA GLN A 379 -23.12 64.68 -18.07
C GLN A 379 -23.28 63.22 -18.51
N MET A 380 -22.16 62.51 -18.69
CA MET A 380 -22.18 61.09 -18.99
C MET A 380 -23.10 60.37 -17.98
N PRO A 381 -24.08 59.57 -18.45
CA PRO A 381 -24.93 58.78 -17.58
C PRO A 381 -24.08 57.90 -16.66
N LYS A 382 -24.56 57.61 -15.44
CA LYS A 382 -23.78 56.89 -14.41
C LYS A 382 -23.27 55.54 -14.93
N GLU A 383 -24.04 54.90 -15.77
CA GLU A 383 -23.78 53.61 -16.42
C GLU A 383 -22.54 53.68 -17.33
N TYR A 384 -22.36 54.80 -18.04
CA TYR A 384 -21.19 55.03 -18.89
C TYR A 384 -19.93 55.31 -18.07
N LYS A 385 -20.03 56.00 -16.94
CA LYS A 385 -18.89 56.21 -16.02
C LYS A 385 -18.44 54.90 -15.37
N ILE A 386 -19.38 54.03 -15.02
CA ILE A 386 -19.09 52.69 -14.48
C ILE A 386 -18.40 51.83 -15.55
N ALA A 387 -18.89 51.86 -16.80
CA ALA A 387 -18.28 51.14 -17.91
C ALA A 387 -16.86 51.64 -18.23
N GLN A 388 -16.66 52.97 -18.25
CA GLN A 388 -15.36 53.60 -18.44
C GLN A 388 -14.36 53.13 -17.39
N LYS A 389 -14.73 53.20 -16.10
CA LYS A 389 -13.86 52.76 -15.01
C LYS A 389 -13.46 51.29 -15.12
N LYS A 390 -14.41 50.41 -15.49
CA LYS A 390 -14.14 48.98 -15.71
C LYS A 390 -13.20 48.73 -16.89
N ILE A 391 -13.39 49.46 -18.00
CA ILE A 391 -12.50 49.38 -19.17
C ILE A 391 -11.08 49.85 -18.81
N GLU A 392 -10.95 50.96 -18.09
CA GLU A 392 -9.67 51.48 -17.60
C GLU A 392 -8.96 50.49 -16.66
N GLU A 393 -9.70 49.82 -15.78
CA GLU A 393 -9.16 48.74 -14.92
C GLU A 393 -8.69 47.54 -15.74
N ILE A 394 -9.51 47.04 -16.68
CA ILE A 394 -9.15 45.93 -17.58
C ILE A 394 -7.87 46.25 -18.36
N ILE A 395 -7.76 47.47 -18.88
CA ILE A 395 -6.62 47.88 -19.71
C ILE A 395 -5.37 48.11 -18.89
N THR A 396 -5.49 48.71 -17.71
CA THR A 396 -4.39 48.82 -16.74
C THR A 396 -3.86 47.43 -16.39
N ASN A 397 -4.76 46.47 -16.16
CA ASN A 397 -4.37 45.10 -15.86
C ASN A 397 -3.65 44.42 -17.04
N PHE A 398 -4.12 44.59 -18.27
CA PHE A 398 -3.43 44.08 -19.45
C PHE A 398 -2.05 44.73 -19.65
N ARG A 399 -1.94 46.06 -19.49
CA ARG A 399 -0.66 46.78 -19.61
C ARG A 399 0.36 46.26 -18.60
N ASN A 400 -0.02 46.17 -17.32
CA ASN A 400 0.84 45.63 -16.28
C ASN A 400 1.25 44.18 -16.57
N PHE A 401 0.31 43.36 -17.03
CA PHE A 401 0.55 41.96 -17.39
C PHE A 401 1.55 41.79 -18.55
N PHE A 402 1.47 42.62 -19.58
CA PHE A 402 2.38 42.55 -20.74
C PHE A 402 3.71 43.29 -20.53
N SER A 403 3.80 44.22 -19.58
CA SER A 403 5.08 44.87 -19.22
C SER A 403 5.96 44.01 -18.29
N GLU A 404 5.37 43.06 -17.56
CA GLU A 404 6.08 42.14 -16.65
C GLU A 404 6.59 40.84 -17.32
N LYS A 405 6.31 40.64 -18.61
CA LYS A 405 6.81 39.53 -19.43
C LYS A 405 7.83 40.04 -20.42
#